data_AF-A0A2H0BVI2-F1
#
_entry.id   AF-A0A2H0BVI2-F1
#
_cell.length_a   1.000
_cell.length_b   1.000
_cell.length_c   1.000
_cell.angle_alpha   90.00
_cell.angle_beta   90.00
_cell.angle_gamma   90.00
#
_symmetry.space_group_name_H-M   'P 1'
#
loop_
_entity.id
_entity.type
_entity.pdbx_description
1 polymer ?
#
loop_
_entity_poly.entity_id
_entity_poly.type
_entity_poly.pdbx_seq_one_letter_code
_entity_poly.pdbx_strand_id
1 'polypeptide(L)' 'MDSNQMTCPVCGAHFNSQEEMDSHAKQMHGNQGSQQEHAITCSKCGFNASSTSEIEKHNSEMTSDPKHSMTGQM' A
#
# COMPACT_ATOMS: atom_id res chain seq x y z
N MET A 1 23.94 -1.34 -10.24
CA MET A 1 23.31 -2.62 -10.60
C MET A 1 22.47 -2.96 -9.39
N ASP A 2 21.22 -2.51 -9.36
CA ASP A 2 20.35 -2.68 -8.20
C ASP A 2 19.91 -4.15 -8.15
N SER A 3 20.73 -4.95 -7.47
CA SER A 3 20.43 -6.32 -7.13
C SER A 3 19.20 -6.28 -6.23
N ASN A 4 18.07 -6.69 -6.79
CA ASN A 4 16.81 -6.97 -6.13
C ASN A 4 17.05 -7.86 -4.90
N GLN A 5 17.41 -7.24 -3.77
CA GLN A 5 17.78 -7.94 -2.54
C GLN A 5 16.51 -8.36 -1.83
N MET A 6 16.31 -9.68 -1.75
CA MET A 6 15.22 -10.32 -1.03
C MET A 6 15.50 -10.33 0.47
N THR A 7 15.80 -9.14 1.01
CA THR A 7 16.20 -8.97 2.40
C THR A 7 15.02 -8.46 3.19
N CYS A 8 14.71 -9.11 4.31
CA CYS A 8 13.64 -8.64 5.17
C CYS A 8 14.00 -7.26 5.75
N PRO A 9 13.18 -6.22 5.56
CA PRO A 9 13.47 -4.88 6.06
C PRO A 9 13.37 -4.76 7.59
N VAL A 10 12.74 -5.74 8.26
CA VAL A 10 12.53 -5.73 9.70
C VAL A 10 13.75 -6.30 10.45
N CYS A 11 14.36 -7.37 9.93
CA CYS A 11 15.43 -8.08 10.63
C CYS A 11 16.72 -8.28 9.81
N GLY A 12 16.73 -7.93 8.52
CA GLY A 12 17.89 -8.11 7.65
C GLY A 12 18.14 -9.55 7.19
N ALA A 13 17.17 -10.46 7.36
CA ALA A 13 17.31 -11.84 6.91
C ALA A 13 17.29 -11.92 5.37
N HIS A 14 18.16 -12.77 4.82
CA HIS A 14 18.34 -12.92 3.37
C HIS A 14 17.56 -14.14 2.87
N PHE A 15 16.79 -13.96 1.80
CA PHE A 15 15.99 -15.01 1.17
C PHE A 15 16.37 -15.18 -0.29
N ASN A 16 15.94 -16.29 -0.89
CA ASN A 16 16.16 -16.56 -2.31
C ASN A 16 15.03 -16.02 -3.19
N SER A 17 13.86 -15.70 -2.62
CA SER A 17 12.65 -15.28 -3.34
C SER A 17 11.79 -14.31 -2.55
N GLN A 18 10.94 -13.53 -3.26
CA GLN A 18 9.98 -12.59 -2.65
C GLN A 18 8.96 -13.29 -1.77
N GLU A 19 8.41 -14.41 -2.23
CA GLU A 19 7.42 -15.19 -1.49
C GLU A 19 7.96 -15.71 -0.15
N GLU A 20 9.22 -16.16 -0.13
CA GLU A 20 9.87 -16.64 1.09
C GLU A 20 10.07 -15.51 2.10
N MET A 21 10.50 -14.34 1.62
CA MET A 21 10.67 -13.15 2.44
C MET A 21 9.33 -12.59 2.94
N ASP A 22 8.30 -12.53 2.09
CA ASP A 22 6.96 -12.07 2.47
C ASP A 22 6.33 -13.03 3.50
N SER A 23 6.40 -14.34 3.26
CA SER A 23 5.92 -15.35 4.20
C SER A 23 6.67 -15.27 5.53
N HIS A 24 8.00 -15.11 5.50
CA HIS A 24 8.79 -14.84 6.69
C HIS A 24 8.31 -13.58 7.42
N ALA A 25 8.17 -12.46 6.70
CA ALA A 25 7.75 -11.19 7.29
C ALA A 25 6.33 -11.27 7.87
N LYS A 26 5.45 -12.02 7.22
CA LYS A 26 4.07 -12.26 7.66
C LYS A 26 4.00 -13.13 8.91
N GLN A 27 4.82 -14.18 8.99
CA GLN A 27 4.82 -15.13 10.11
C GLN A 27 5.62 -14.65 11.33
N MET A 28 6.78 -14.02 11.10
CA MET A 28 7.71 -13.63 12.16
C MET A 28 7.51 -12.20 12.64
N HIS A 29 7.15 -11.28 11.73
CA HIS A 29 7.03 -9.85 12.04
C HIS A 29 5.59 -9.34 11.97
N GLY A 30 4.66 -10.14 11.45
CA GLY A 30 3.24 -9.81 11.35
C GLY A 30 2.96 -8.70 10.33
N ASN A 31 2.37 -9.06 9.17
CA ASN A 31 1.82 -8.13 8.16
C ASN A 31 2.67 -6.89 7.83
N GLN A 32 3.98 -7.05 7.63
CA GLN A 32 4.86 -5.96 7.15
C GLN A 32 5.31 -6.16 5.69
N GLY A 33 4.90 -7.24 5.03
CA GLY A 33 5.39 -7.65 3.71
C GLY A 33 4.67 -7.05 2.49
N SER A 34 3.50 -6.42 2.68
CA SER A 34 2.65 -6.01 1.56
C SER A 34 1.94 -4.68 1.87
N GLN A 35 2.70 -3.59 1.96
CA GLN A 35 2.10 -2.25 2.05
C GLN A 35 1.53 -1.76 0.71
N GLN A 36 1.63 -2.53 -0.36
CA GLN A 36 1.13 -2.14 -1.68
C GLN A 36 0.52 -3.35 -2.37
N GLU A 37 -0.76 -3.64 -2.13
CA GLU A 37 -1.47 -4.41 -3.16
C GLU A 37 -2.94 -4.07 -3.41
N HIS A 38 -3.63 -3.28 -2.57
CA HIS A 38 -5.04 -2.98 -2.88
C HIS A 38 -5.51 -1.57 -2.50
N ALA A 39 -4.61 -0.67 -2.14
CA ALA A 39 -4.96 0.74 -1.93
C ALA A 39 -5.15 1.41 -3.30
N ILE A 40 -6.38 1.38 -3.81
CA ILE A 40 -6.71 2.04 -5.07
C ILE A 40 -6.74 3.52 -4.75
N THR A 41 -5.83 4.28 -5.35
CA THR A 41 -5.62 5.68 -4.98
C THR A 41 -6.19 6.59 -6.06
N CYS A 42 -6.94 7.61 -5.66
CA CYS A 42 -7.57 8.54 -6.60
C CYS A 42 -6.50 9.48 -7.16
N SER A 43 -6.26 9.44 -8.48
CA SER A 43 -5.25 10.29 -9.13
C SER A 43 -5.54 11.80 -9.05
N LYS A 44 -6.77 12.20 -8.69
CA LYS A 44 -7.18 13.61 -8.59
C LYS A 44 -6.94 14.23 -7.21
N CYS A 45 -6.96 13.44 -6.13
CA CYS A 45 -6.79 13.95 -4.76
C CYS A 45 -5.86 13.12 -3.87
N GLY A 46 -5.39 11.96 -4.32
CA GLY A 46 -4.55 11.07 -3.51
C GLY A 46 -5.32 10.23 -2.48
N PHE A 47 -6.66 10.19 -2.52
CA PHE A 47 -7.46 9.38 -1.59
C PHE A 47 -7.18 7.89 -1.75
N ASN A 48 -6.76 7.21 -0.69
CA ASN A 48 -6.66 5.75 -0.67
C ASN A 48 -8.04 5.12 -0.43
N ALA A 49 -8.48 4.29 -1.35
CA ALA A 49 -9.64 3.45 -1.16
C ALA A 49 -9.19 2.01 -0.92
N SER A 50 -9.91 1.31 -0.06
CA SER A 50 -9.64 -0.11 0.20
C SER A 50 -10.23 -1.02 -0.88
N SER A 51 -11.07 -0.47 -1.77
CA SER A 51 -11.75 -1.23 -2.82
C SER A 51 -12.19 -0.35 -3.99
N THR A 52 -12.42 -0.97 -5.16
CA THR A 52 -12.78 -0.26 -6.39
C THR A 52 -14.13 0.42 -6.26
N SER A 53 -15.12 -0.24 -5.65
CA SER A 53 -16.45 0.36 -5.44
C SER A 53 -16.43 1.62 -4.59
N GLU A 54 -15.49 1.72 -3.65
CA GLU A 54 -15.33 2.91 -2.80
C GLU A 54 -14.72 4.07 -3.59
N ILE A 55 -13.72 3.80 -4.43
CA ILE A 55 -13.11 4.85 -5.26
C ILE A 55 -14.01 5.33 -6.40
N GLU A 56 -14.84 4.44 -6.95
CA GLU A 56 -15.80 4.77 -8.01
C GLU A 56 -16.89 5.71 -7.49
N LYS A 57 -17.43 5.42 -6.29
CA LYS A 57 -18.36 6.33 -5.59
C LYS A 57 -17.69 7.65 -5.25
N HIS A 58 -16.48 7.59 -4.69
CA HIS A 58 -15.67 8.77 -4.41
C HIS A 58 -15.49 9.64 -5.67
N ASN A 59 -15.07 9.08 -6.81
CA ASN A 59 -14.91 9.80 -8.08
C ASN A 59 -16.20 10.43 -8.58
N SER A 60 -17.33 9.77 -8.33
CA SER A 60 -18.66 10.28 -8.70
C SER A 60 -19.05 11.49 -7.83
N GLU A 61 -18.80 11.42 -6.53
CA GLU A 61 -19.12 12.49 -5.56
C GLU A 61 -18.10 13.65 -5.56
N MET A 62 -16.87 13.41 -6.05
CA MET A 62 -15.85 14.46 -6.25
C MET A 62 -16.33 15.61 -7.13
N THR A 63 -17.31 15.37 -8.00
CA THR A 63 -17.90 16.41 -8.84
C THR A 63 -18.88 17.32 -8.10
N SER A 64 -19.32 16.93 -6.89
CA SER A 64 -20.43 17.56 -6.17
C SER A 64 -20.04 18.18 -4.82
N ASP A 65 -18.92 17.80 -4.19
CA ASP A 65 -18.55 18.31 -2.86
C ASP A 65 -17.04 18.65 -2.73
N PRO A 66 -16.67 19.92 -2.41
CA PRO A 66 -15.28 20.35 -2.29
C PRO A 66 -14.58 19.96 -0.97
N LYS A 67 -15.14 19.11 -0.11
CA LYS A 67 -14.59 18.85 1.23
C LYS A 67 -13.51 17.76 1.31
N HIS A 68 -12.67 17.65 0.28
CA HIS A 68 -11.52 16.74 0.25
C HIS A 68 -10.16 17.44 0.27
N SER A 69 -10.12 18.69 0.75
CA SER A 69 -8.89 19.23 1.31
C SER A 69 -8.80 18.80 2.77
N MET A 70 -7.73 18.06 3.11
CA MET A 70 -7.14 17.84 4.45
C MET A 70 -7.20 16.39 4.95
N THR A 71 -6.20 15.60 4.54
CA THR A 71 -5.44 14.77 5.49
C THR A 71 -3.96 14.87 5.15
N GLY A 72 -3.37 16.02 5.45
CA GLY A 72 -1.97 16.06 5.83
C GLY A 72 -1.88 15.61 7.28
N GLN A 73 -1.05 14.60 7.56
CA GLN A 73 -0.55 14.35 8.91
C GLN A 73 0.97 14.37 8.82
N MET A 74 1.52 15.49 9.28
CA MET A 74 2.91 15.70 9.70
C MET A 74 2.94 15.69 11.22
#